data_AF-A0A817MVC2-F1
#
_entry.id   AF-A0A817MVC2-F1
#
_cell.length_a   1.000
_cell.length_b   1.000
_cell.length_c   1.000
_cell.angle_alpha   90.00
_cell.angle_beta   90.00
_cell.angle_gamma   90.00
#
_symmetry.space_group_name_H-M   'P 1'
#
loop_
_entity.id
_entity.type
_entity.pdbx_description
1 polymer ?
#
loop_
_entity_poly.entity_id
_entity_poly.type
_entity_poly.pdbx_seq_one_letter_code
_entity_poly.pdbx_strand_id
1 'polypeptide(L)'
;VGYVILGGLIFDAIESRYELERLEEKERNRQHFVDQLYIHAYREFNRVLNQTFELKYALWRGGISRNDERNDGWQIEVEKDLWKHYIDYELLQYFGAEEKTQYGNDQQQQEQNTVQVWTFSSAMLYSATVITTIGYGNITPKTTEGKIATMIYAMFGIPLMFMCLTYTGDLLADAFITGYSKMVNFIYRQICYRYLKAWLPFKGRQSFEQPDSEHEEARHVPIVATLGVLALYIAMGAFLFAQWESWHVLDGAYFCFITFTTIGFGDLVPGKGTVTESKAGKAAMCALFLLFGMIVMAMSFKLMQDEIISKFRKIARRFGFGKRHRSDPG
;
A
#
# COMPACT_ATOMS: atom_id res chain seq x y z
N VAL A 1 2.92 15.70 -5.14
CA VAL A 1 4.11 14.87 -5.45
C VAL A 1 5.34 15.33 -4.66
N GLY A 2 5.83 16.57 -4.78
CA GLY A 2 7.04 17.02 -4.07
C GLY A 2 7.01 16.82 -2.54
N TYR A 3 5.89 17.11 -1.90
CA TYR A 3 5.72 16.90 -0.45
C TYR A 3 5.78 15.41 -0.02
N VAL A 4 5.37 14.49 -0.89
CA VAL A 4 5.47 13.03 -0.65
C VAL A 4 6.90 12.55 -0.78
N ILE A 5 7.65 13.08 -1.75
CA ILE A 5 9.07 12.77 -1.92
C ILE A 5 9.84 13.24 -0.68
N LEU A 6 9.55 14.46 -0.19
CA LEU A 6 10.15 14.99 1.04
C LEU A 6 9.89 14.07 2.23
N GLY A 7 8.63 13.65 2.43
CA GLY A 7 8.28 12.69 3.49
C GLY A 7 9.03 11.36 3.32
N GLY A 8 9.10 10.83 2.10
CA GLY A 8 9.80 9.59 1.79
C GLY A 8 11.27 9.65 2.19
N LEU A 9 11.97 10.76 1.90
CA LEU A 9 13.36 10.97 2.31
C LEU A 9 13.51 11.07 3.84
N ILE A 10 12.60 11.78 4.51
CA ILE A 10 12.64 11.96 5.97
C ILE A 10 12.46 10.62 6.69
N PHE A 11 11.41 9.86 6.34
CA PHE A 11 11.10 8.61 7.05
C PHE A 11 12.08 7.50 6.71
N ASP A 12 12.57 7.43 5.47
CA ASP A 12 13.65 6.51 5.11
C ASP A 12 14.93 6.84 5.91
N ALA A 13 15.30 8.11 6.05
CA ALA A 13 16.50 8.48 6.80
C ALA A 13 16.41 8.15 8.31
N ILE A 14 15.23 8.28 8.91
CA ILE A 14 15.01 8.05 10.35
C ILE A 14 14.84 6.56 10.65
N GLU A 15 13.88 5.89 9.99
CA GLU A 15 13.48 4.53 10.38
C GLU A 15 14.36 3.45 9.76
N SER A 16 15.01 3.70 8.61
CA SER A 16 15.92 2.70 8.02
C SER A 16 17.15 2.47 8.91
N ARG A 17 17.59 3.47 9.68
CA ARG A 17 18.66 3.29 10.69
C ARG A 17 18.22 2.39 11.84
N TYR A 18 17.02 2.63 12.37
CA TYR A 18 16.47 1.84 13.47
C TYR A 18 16.25 0.37 13.08
N GLU A 19 15.74 0.11 11.87
CA GLU A 19 15.58 -1.27 11.41
C GLU A 19 16.93 -1.97 11.19
N LEU A 20 17.96 -1.26 10.70
CA LEU A 20 19.31 -1.83 10.59
C LEU A 20 19.85 -2.25 11.97
N GLU A 21 19.78 -1.36 12.97
CA GLU A 21 20.23 -1.67 14.33
C GLU A 21 19.45 -2.85 14.95
N ARG A 22 18.14 -2.90 14.73
CA ARG A 22 17.28 -3.99 15.20
C ARG A 22 17.62 -5.33 14.54
N LEU A 23 17.89 -5.32 13.24
CA LEU A 23 18.29 -6.53 12.50
C LEU A 23 19.65 -7.02 12.99
N GLU A 24 20.62 -6.12 13.17
CA GLU A 24 21.93 -6.45 13.74
C GLU A 24 21.82 -7.01 15.16
N GLU A 25 20.97 -6.44 16.01
CA GLU A 25 20.73 -6.94 17.37
C GLU A 25 20.08 -8.33 17.36
N LYS A 26 19.10 -8.54 16.47
CA LYS A 26 18.44 -9.85 16.32
C LYS A 26 19.43 -10.91 15.84
N GLU A 27 20.29 -10.59 14.87
CA GLU A 27 21.35 -11.48 14.42
C GLU A 27 22.36 -11.76 15.54
N ARG A 28 22.76 -10.75 16.30
CA ARG A 28 23.65 -10.90 17.46
C ARG A 28 23.05 -11.81 18.53
N ASN A 29 21.77 -11.63 18.87
CA ASN A 29 21.06 -12.46 19.84
C ASN A 29 20.90 -13.90 19.36
N ARG A 30 20.61 -14.09 18.06
CA ARG A 30 20.58 -15.42 17.44
C ARG A 30 21.94 -16.09 17.55
N GLN A 31 23.01 -15.36 17.22
CA GLN A 31 24.38 -15.89 17.29
C GLN A 31 24.74 -16.27 18.73
N HIS A 32 24.45 -15.40 19.70
CA HIS A 32 24.69 -15.68 21.11
C HIS A 32 23.88 -16.90 21.58
N PHE A 33 22.63 -17.06 21.16
CA PHE A 33 21.82 -18.23 21.49
C PHE A 33 22.45 -19.52 20.94
N VAL A 34 22.89 -19.50 19.68
CA VAL A 34 23.59 -20.63 19.05
C VAL A 34 24.87 -20.98 19.81
N ASP A 35 25.66 -19.99 20.19
CA ASP A 35 26.89 -20.20 20.97
C ASP A 35 26.60 -20.81 22.35
N GLN A 36 25.51 -20.41 23.02
CA GLN A 36 25.09 -21.01 24.30
C GLN A 36 24.60 -22.44 24.14
N LEU A 37 23.82 -22.70 23.08
CA LEU A 37 23.36 -24.05 22.74
C LEU A 37 24.56 -24.97 22.49
N TYR A 38 25.56 -24.48 21.76
CA TYR A 38 26.80 -25.19 21.47
C TYR A 38 27.55 -25.60 22.75
N ILE A 39 27.76 -24.66 23.67
CA ILE A 39 28.45 -24.90 24.95
C ILE A 39 27.65 -25.89 25.82
N HIS A 40 26.33 -25.72 25.90
CA HIS A 40 25.47 -26.58 26.72
C HIS A 40 25.42 -28.01 26.18
N ALA A 41 25.21 -28.17 24.87
CA ALA A 41 25.20 -29.47 24.20
C ALA A 41 26.54 -30.20 24.36
N TYR A 42 27.67 -29.51 24.18
CA TYR A 42 29.00 -30.07 24.41
C TYR A 42 29.17 -30.59 25.84
N ARG A 43 28.71 -29.82 26.84
CA ARG A 43 28.84 -30.18 28.25
C ARG A 43 27.98 -31.39 28.61
N GLU A 44 26.72 -31.41 28.19
CA GLU A 44 25.83 -32.55 28.47
C GLU A 44 26.24 -33.81 27.73
N PHE A 45 26.66 -33.67 26.47
CA PHE A 45 27.19 -34.80 25.71
C PHE A 45 28.38 -35.44 26.43
N ASN A 46 29.37 -34.64 26.83
CA ASN A 46 30.51 -35.14 27.60
C ASN A 46 30.13 -35.69 28.99
N ARG A 47 29.10 -35.14 29.64
CA ARG A 47 28.59 -35.66 30.92
C ARG A 47 27.99 -37.05 30.76
N VAL A 48 27.09 -37.23 29.80
CA VAL A 48 26.44 -38.52 29.50
C VAL A 48 27.50 -39.54 29.07
N LEU A 49 28.37 -39.16 28.14
CA LEU A 49 29.46 -39.99 27.65
C LEU A 49 30.37 -40.47 28.79
N ASN A 50 30.58 -39.63 29.81
CA ASN A 50 31.40 -39.99 30.96
C ASN A 50 30.67 -40.72 32.10
N GLN A 51 29.34 -40.78 32.11
CA GLN A 51 28.54 -41.48 33.13
C GLN A 51 28.31 -42.96 32.80
N THR A 52 28.25 -43.32 31.52
CA THR A 52 27.91 -44.68 31.07
C THR A 52 29.15 -45.46 30.62
N PHE A 53 29.47 -46.55 31.33
CA PHE A 53 30.59 -47.43 31.01
C PHE A 53 30.46 -48.06 29.61
N GLU A 54 29.25 -48.47 29.22
CA GLU A 54 28.97 -49.06 27.89
C GLU A 54 29.31 -48.12 26.73
N LEU A 55 28.96 -46.83 26.85
CA LEU A 55 29.28 -45.82 25.83
C LEU A 55 30.80 -45.58 25.75
N LYS A 56 31.48 -45.46 26.90
CA LYS A 56 32.95 -45.38 26.93
C LYS A 56 33.61 -46.57 26.25
N TYR A 57 33.13 -47.78 26.55
CA TYR A 57 33.68 -49.02 26.04
C TYR A 57 33.41 -49.19 24.53
N ALA A 58 32.21 -48.80 24.06
CA ALA A 58 31.84 -48.82 22.64
C ALA A 58 32.69 -47.86 21.80
N LEU A 59 32.91 -46.63 22.29
CA LEU A 59 33.73 -45.62 21.62
C LEU A 59 35.23 -45.98 21.61
N TRP A 60 35.72 -46.62 22.68
CA TRP A 60 37.09 -47.14 22.72
C TRP A 60 37.35 -48.21 21.66
N ARG A 61 36.38 -49.12 21.42
CA ARG A 61 36.47 -50.08 20.30
C ARG A 61 36.40 -49.43 18.91
N GLY A 62 35.91 -48.18 18.82
CA GLY A 62 35.83 -47.38 17.60
C GLY A 62 37.05 -46.48 17.32
N GLY A 63 38.06 -46.45 18.20
CA GLY A 63 39.33 -45.78 17.92
C GLY A 63 39.46 -44.30 18.33
N ILE A 64 38.61 -43.77 19.22
CA ILE A 64 38.75 -42.39 19.75
C ILE A 64 39.75 -42.37 20.92
N SER A 65 40.74 -41.49 20.83
CA SER A 65 41.95 -41.48 21.69
C SER A 65 41.75 -40.80 23.05
N ARG A 66 42.59 -41.24 24.00
CA ARG A 66 42.67 -40.93 25.44
C ARG A 66 43.37 -39.58 25.68
N ASN A 67 42.89 -38.79 26.64
CA ASN A 67 43.62 -37.63 27.15
C ASN A 67 44.12 -37.96 28.57
N ASP A 68 45.43 -38.05 28.76
CA ASP A 68 46.04 -38.86 29.83
C ASP A 68 46.95 -38.08 30.80
N GLU A 69 46.73 -36.77 30.91
CA GLU A 69 47.61 -35.88 31.67
C GLU A 69 47.31 -35.85 33.18
N ARG A 70 46.25 -36.52 33.66
CA ARG A 70 45.80 -36.45 35.06
C ARG A 70 45.37 -37.83 35.60
N ASN A 71 45.86 -38.17 36.80
CA ASN A 71 45.75 -39.50 37.43
C ASN A 71 44.36 -39.76 38.07
N ASP A 72 43.29 -39.23 37.45
CA ASP A 72 41.96 -39.07 38.03
C ASP A 72 40.96 -40.15 37.52
N GLY A 73 41.42 -41.08 36.67
CA GLY A 73 40.59 -42.07 35.98
C GLY A 73 40.33 -41.74 34.50
N TRP A 74 39.86 -42.73 33.74
CA TRP A 74 39.73 -42.65 32.28
C TRP A 74 38.55 -41.76 31.85
N GLN A 75 38.85 -40.59 31.30
CA GLN A 75 37.88 -39.68 30.69
C GLN A 75 38.10 -39.60 29.18
N ILE A 76 36.99 -39.62 28.43
CA ILE A 76 36.99 -39.42 26.98
C ILE A 76 36.52 -37.98 26.77
N GLU A 77 37.31 -37.19 26.05
CA GLU A 77 36.98 -35.83 25.66
C GLU A 77 36.97 -35.77 24.13
N VAL A 78 35.88 -35.25 23.57
CA VAL A 78 35.76 -35.07 22.12
C VAL A 78 36.47 -33.80 21.69
N GLU A 79 37.27 -33.88 20.64
CA GLU A 79 37.96 -32.75 20.05
C GLU A 79 36.98 -31.65 19.63
N LYS A 80 37.25 -30.42 20.10
CA LYS A 80 36.32 -29.28 19.96
C LYS A 80 36.00 -28.94 18.50
N ASP A 81 36.97 -29.10 17.59
CA ASP A 81 36.80 -28.74 16.18
C ASP A 81 35.92 -29.77 15.43
N LEU A 82 36.01 -31.05 15.80
CA LEU A 82 35.17 -32.11 15.25
C LEU A 82 33.71 -31.96 15.71
N TRP A 83 33.53 -31.64 16.99
CA TRP A 83 32.21 -31.35 17.56
C TRP A 83 31.58 -30.11 16.92
N LYS A 84 32.39 -29.07 16.66
CA LYS A 84 31.97 -27.85 15.96
C LYS A 84 31.41 -28.15 14.58
N HIS A 85 32.13 -28.93 13.79
CA HIS A 85 31.70 -29.29 12.45
C HIS A 85 30.40 -30.11 12.43
N TYR A 86 30.26 -31.06 13.38
CA TYR A 86 29.06 -31.89 13.48
C TYR A 86 27.83 -31.06 13.89
N ILE A 87 27.96 -30.21 14.91
CA ILE A 87 26.87 -29.34 15.36
C ILE A 87 26.53 -28.29 14.30
N ASP A 88 27.51 -27.68 13.62
CA ASP A 88 27.23 -26.74 12.53
C ASP A 88 26.44 -27.41 11.40
N TYR A 89 26.77 -28.67 11.06
CA TYR A 89 26.03 -29.46 10.07
C TYR A 89 24.60 -29.79 10.53
N GLU A 90 24.45 -30.25 11.78
CA GLU A 90 23.12 -30.53 12.35
C GLU A 90 22.28 -29.27 12.50
N LEU A 91 22.87 -28.15 12.92
CA LEU A 91 22.19 -26.85 13.00
C LEU A 91 21.79 -26.37 11.61
N LEU A 92 22.62 -26.55 10.57
CA LEU A 92 22.23 -26.24 9.19
C LEU A 92 21.05 -27.09 8.72
N GLN A 93 20.98 -28.36 9.14
CA GLN A 93 19.82 -29.21 8.85
C GLN A 93 18.60 -28.85 9.70
N TYR A 94 18.78 -28.55 10.99
CA TYR A 94 17.71 -28.23 11.92
C TYR A 94 17.13 -26.86 11.60
N PHE A 95 17.96 -25.84 11.41
CA PHE A 95 17.54 -24.54 10.90
C PHE A 95 17.04 -24.61 9.46
N GLY A 96 17.61 -25.45 8.58
CA GLY A 96 17.09 -25.64 7.22
C GLY A 96 15.76 -26.41 7.15
N ALA A 97 15.49 -27.29 8.12
CA ALA A 97 14.24 -28.02 8.26
C ALA A 97 13.20 -27.23 9.04
N GLU A 98 13.59 -26.49 10.08
CA GLU A 98 12.78 -25.47 10.74
C GLU A 98 12.43 -24.39 9.74
N GLU A 99 13.35 -23.86 8.92
CA GLU A 99 13.02 -22.86 7.90
C GLU A 99 11.98 -23.39 6.89
N LYS A 100 11.97 -24.70 6.57
CA LYS A 100 10.95 -25.35 5.73
C LYS A 100 9.63 -25.65 6.44
N THR A 101 9.67 -26.04 7.71
CA THR A 101 8.48 -26.39 8.53
C THR A 101 7.80 -25.13 9.06
N GLN A 102 8.61 -24.16 9.43
CA GLN A 102 8.27 -22.78 9.67
C GLN A 102 7.75 -22.16 8.38
N TYR A 103 8.31 -22.35 7.18
CA TYR A 103 7.68 -21.91 5.91
C TYR A 103 6.22 -22.40 5.74
N GLY A 104 5.89 -23.61 6.21
CA GLY A 104 4.54 -24.17 6.14
C GLY A 104 3.56 -23.57 7.17
N ASN A 105 4.02 -23.34 8.39
CA ASN A 105 3.22 -22.67 9.45
C ASN A 105 3.20 -21.14 9.28
N ASP A 106 4.23 -20.59 8.66
CA ASP A 106 4.41 -19.20 8.31
C ASP A 106 3.48 -18.80 7.15
N GLN A 107 3.06 -19.68 6.25
CA GLN A 107 2.02 -19.29 5.28
C GLN A 107 0.69 -18.91 5.97
N GLN A 108 0.43 -19.41 7.18
CA GLN A 108 -0.76 -19.04 7.98
C GLN A 108 -0.51 -17.89 8.98
N GLN A 109 0.75 -17.59 9.34
CA GLN A 109 1.10 -16.49 10.26
C GLN A 109 1.78 -15.28 9.59
N GLN A 110 2.39 -15.43 8.41
CA GLN A 110 3.03 -14.35 7.64
C GLN A 110 2.03 -13.40 6.99
N GLU A 111 0.75 -13.76 6.83
CA GLU A 111 -0.30 -12.76 6.55
C GLU A 111 -0.38 -11.69 7.64
N GLN A 112 0.08 -11.98 8.88
CA GLN A 112 0.04 -11.03 10.00
C GLN A 112 1.40 -10.40 10.36
N ASN A 113 2.54 -10.96 9.94
CA ASN A 113 3.88 -10.47 10.35
C ASN A 113 4.93 -10.51 9.23
N THR A 114 4.62 -10.03 8.03
CA THR A 114 5.67 -9.67 7.06
C THR A 114 6.61 -8.66 7.70
N VAL A 115 7.91 -8.98 7.84
CA VAL A 115 8.93 -8.00 8.27
C VAL A 115 8.95 -6.89 7.24
N GLN A 116 8.34 -5.76 7.58
CA GLN A 116 8.26 -4.63 6.69
C GLN A 116 9.54 -3.84 6.78
N VAL A 117 10.29 -3.84 5.69
CA VAL A 117 11.55 -3.11 5.58
C VAL A 117 11.26 -1.69 5.11
N TRP A 118 11.75 -0.70 5.86
CA TRP A 118 11.76 0.67 5.40
C TRP A 118 12.73 0.78 4.21
N THR A 119 12.14 1.08 3.06
CA THR A 119 12.84 1.45 1.83
C THR A 119 12.30 2.79 1.36
N PHE A 120 13.09 3.59 0.65
CA PHE A 120 12.64 4.88 0.11
C PHE A 120 11.27 4.84 -0.59
N SER A 121 11.02 3.82 -1.41
CA SER A 121 9.75 3.69 -2.14
C SER A 121 8.56 3.34 -1.23
N SER A 122 8.80 2.52 -0.20
CA SER A 122 7.79 2.24 0.83
C SER A 122 7.57 3.45 1.76
N ALA A 123 8.61 4.24 2.02
CA ALA A 123 8.52 5.48 2.78
C ALA A 123 7.75 6.56 2.01
N MET A 124 7.89 6.61 0.68
CA MET A 124 7.03 7.44 -0.18
C MET A 124 5.57 7.00 -0.12
N LEU A 125 5.29 5.69 -0.16
CA LEU A 125 3.93 5.18 -0.02
C LEU A 125 3.35 5.53 1.36
N TYR A 126 4.12 5.32 2.43
CA TYR A 126 3.76 5.74 3.79
C TYR A 126 3.42 7.23 3.83
N SER A 127 4.31 8.09 3.30
CA SER A 127 4.11 9.54 3.25
C SER A 127 2.84 9.93 2.49
N ALA A 128 2.57 9.29 1.35
CA ALA A 128 1.34 9.49 0.60
C ALA A 128 0.11 9.10 1.43
N THR A 129 0.16 7.96 2.13
CA THR A 129 -0.97 7.48 2.95
C THR A 129 -1.25 8.35 4.18
N VAL A 130 -0.22 8.98 4.75
CA VAL A 130 -0.38 9.93 5.87
C VAL A 130 -1.10 11.19 5.41
N ILE A 131 -0.66 11.83 4.31
CA ILE A 131 -1.29 13.08 3.84
C ILE A 131 -2.68 12.87 3.23
N THR A 132 -2.91 11.70 2.65
CA THR A 132 -4.22 11.32 2.08
C THR A 132 -5.17 10.76 3.13
N THR A 133 -4.71 10.61 4.38
CA THR A 133 -5.47 10.05 5.49
C THR A 133 -6.00 8.63 5.26
N ILE A 134 -5.39 7.88 4.32
CA ILE A 134 -5.72 6.46 4.09
C ILE A 134 -5.20 5.62 5.26
N GLY A 135 -3.94 5.85 5.65
CA GLY A 135 -3.34 5.23 6.83
C GLY A 135 -3.48 3.71 6.92
N TYR A 136 -2.92 2.95 5.95
CA TYR A 136 -3.00 1.49 5.92
C TYR A 136 -2.59 0.78 7.21
N GLY A 137 -1.78 1.43 8.05
CA GLY A 137 -1.30 0.86 9.31
C GLY A 137 -0.36 -0.32 9.13
N ASN A 138 -0.03 -0.68 7.88
CA ASN A 138 0.96 -1.68 7.58
C ASN A 138 2.32 -1.18 8.09
N ILE A 139 2.83 -0.08 7.53
CA ILE A 139 4.10 0.55 7.89
C ILE A 139 3.82 1.69 8.87
N THR A 140 4.46 1.65 10.05
CA THR A 140 4.29 2.65 11.10
C THR A 140 5.63 2.96 11.76
N PRO A 141 5.92 4.24 12.05
CA PRO A 141 7.16 4.63 12.71
C PRO A 141 7.23 4.00 14.10
N LYS A 142 8.33 3.30 14.38
CA LYS A 142 8.55 2.68 15.69
C LYS A 142 9.33 3.61 16.60
N THR A 143 10.22 4.42 16.03
CA THR A 143 11.06 5.37 16.77
C THR A 143 10.25 6.54 17.36
N THR A 144 10.73 7.10 18.46
CA THR A 144 10.15 8.32 19.05
C THR A 144 10.27 9.50 18.08
N GLU A 145 11.41 9.61 17.39
CA GLU A 145 11.67 10.65 16.40
C GLU A 145 10.74 10.54 15.20
N GLY A 146 10.55 9.34 14.64
CA GLY A 146 9.63 9.07 13.53
C GLY A 146 8.17 9.36 13.88
N LYS A 147 7.75 9.11 15.12
CA LYS A 147 6.42 9.47 15.62
C LYS A 147 6.22 10.99 15.68
N ILE A 148 7.18 11.73 16.25
CA ILE A 148 7.14 13.20 16.30
C ILE A 148 7.16 13.78 14.88
N ALA A 149 8.03 13.28 14.01
CA ALA A 149 8.10 13.68 12.61
C ALA A 149 6.76 13.44 11.89
N THR A 150 6.09 12.31 12.14
CA THR A 150 4.76 12.02 11.58
C THR A 150 3.71 13.01 12.05
N MET A 151 3.69 13.39 13.33
CA MET A 151 2.75 14.38 13.86
C MET A 151 2.91 15.74 13.15
N ILE A 152 4.15 16.22 13.03
CA ILE A 152 4.45 17.49 12.36
C ILE A 152 4.13 17.40 10.86
N TYR A 153 4.49 16.30 10.21
CA TYR A 153 4.23 16.05 8.79
C TYR A 153 2.73 16.01 8.50
N ALA A 154 1.93 15.33 9.32
CA ALA A 154 0.48 15.28 9.16
C ALA A 154 -0.18 16.65 9.40
N MET A 155 0.30 17.42 10.39
CA MET A 155 -0.25 18.73 10.75
C MET A 155 -0.22 19.73 9.58
N PHE A 156 0.87 19.76 8.81
CA PHE A 156 0.98 20.62 7.63
C PHE A 156 0.51 19.91 6.34
N GLY A 157 0.74 18.60 6.24
CA GLY A 157 0.45 17.81 5.06
C GLY A 157 -1.03 17.64 4.77
N ILE A 158 -1.87 17.42 5.80
CA ILE A 158 -3.32 17.22 5.60
C ILE A 158 -4.00 18.50 5.08
N PRO A 159 -3.81 19.70 5.68
CA PRO A 159 -4.37 20.94 5.12
C PRO A 159 -3.88 21.22 3.69
N LEU A 160 -2.59 21.00 3.44
CA LEU A 160 -2.00 21.17 2.11
C LEU A 160 -2.63 20.21 1.09
N MET A 161 -2.84 18.95 1.48
CA MET A 161 -3.50 17.96 0.62
C MET A 161 -4.95 18.36 0.33
N PHE A 162 -5.69 18.82 1.34
CA PHE A 162 -7.07 19.27 1.15
C PHE A 162 -7.17 20.47 0.20
N MET A 163 -6.30 21.47 0.38
CA MET A 163 -6.19 22.61 -0.54
C MET A 163 -5.82 22.19 -1.97
N CYS A 164 -4.90 21.22 -2.10
CA CYS A 164 -4.51 20.67 -3.39
C CYS A 164 -5.68 19.95 -4.06
N LEU A 165 -6.47 19.18 -3.29
CA LEU A 165 -7.64 18.45 -3.77
C LEU A 165 -8.73 19.38 -4.26
N THR A 166 -9.04 20.45 -3.54
CA THR A 166 -10.07 21.41 -3.97
C THR A 166 -9.66 22.10 -5.27
N TYR A 167 -8.43 22.65 -5.33
CA TYR A 167 -7.98 23.40 -6.50
C TYR A 167 -7.83 22.50 -7.75
N THR A 168 -7.20 21.33 -7.59
CA THR A 168 -6.96 20.43 -8.72
C THR A 168 -8.24 19.69 -9.12
N GLY A 169 -9.11 19.39 -8.15
CA GLY A 169 -10.43 18.79 -8.38
C GLY A 169 -11.34 19.70 -9.19
N ASP A 170 -11.38 20.99 -8.88
CA ASP A 170 -12.15 21.99 -9.63
C ASP A 170 -11.62 22.12 -11.08
N LEU A 171 -10.30 22.21 -11.24
CA LEU A 171 -9.66 22.25 -12.56
C LEU A 171 -10.01 21.02 -13.42
N LEU A 172 -9.94 19.81 -12.83
CA LEU A 172 -10.28 18.58 -13.53
C LEU A 172 -11.79 18.51 -13.84
N ALA A 173 -12.64 19.02 -12.95
CA ALA A 173 -14.09 19.05 -13.13
C ALA A 173 -14.49 19.95 -14.30
N ASP A 174 -13.92 21.16 -14.39
CA ASP A 174 -14.15 22.08 -15.50
C ASP A 174 -13.69 21.50 -16.84
N ALA A 175 -12.52 20.85 -16.84
CA ALA A 175 -12.01 20.13 -18.01
C ALA A 175 -12.96 18.98 -18.40
N PHE A 176 -13.48 18.23 -17.43
CA PHE A 176 -14.40 17.13 -17.66
C PHE A 176 -15.75 17.61 -18.19
N ILE A 177 -16.34 18.66 -17.61
CA ILE A 177 -17.59 19.26 -18.08
C ILE A 177 -17.43 19.76 -19.52
N THR A 178 -16.32 20.44 -19.81
CA THR A 178 -16.03 20.94 -21.16
C THR A 178 -15.87 19.79 -22.15
N GLY A 179 -15.11 18.76 -21.78
CA GLY A 179 -14.91 17.56 -22.59
C GLY A 179 -16.20 16.80 -22.85
N TYR A 180 -16.99 16.55 -21.80
CA TYR A 180 -18.30 15.91 -21.87
C TYR A 180 -19.25 16.71 -22.77
N SER A 181 -19.31 18.02 -22.60
CA SER A 181 -20.16 18.92 -23.40
C SER A 181 -19.80 18.88 -24.89
N LYS A 182 -18.50 18.89 -25.21
CA LYS A 182 -18.01 18.74 -26.59
C LYS A 182 -18.34 17.36 -27.15
N MET A 183 -18.19 16.30 -26.36
CA MET A 183 -18.50 14.92 -26.76
C MET A 183 -20.00 14.75 -27.06
N VAL A 184 -20.88 15.20 -26.15
CA VAL A 184 -22.33 15.16 -26.35
C VAL A 184 -22.73 15.98 -27.56
N ASN A 185 -22.19 17.20 -27.71
CA ASN A 185 -22.44 18.02 -28.89
C ASN A 185 -21.93 17.35 -30.18
N PHE A 186 -20.80 16.65 -30.14
CA PHE A 186 -20.27 15.91 -31.28
C PHE A 186 -21.17 14.72 -31.66
N ILE A 187 -21.64 13.94 -30.67
CA ILE A 187 -22.57 12.82 -30.89
C ILE A 187 -23.92 13.33 -31.41
N TYR A 188 -24.47 14.37 -30.77
CA TYR A 188 -25.68 15.04 -31.22
C TYR A 188 -25.52 15.56 -32.65
N ARG A 189 -24.39 16.23 -32.94
CA ARG A 189 -24.08 16.70 -34.29
C ARG A 189 -23.99 15.53 -35.26
N GLN A 190 -23.30 14.44 -34.95
CA GLN A 190 -23.18 13.25 -35.82
C GLN A 190 -24.53 12.57 -36.10
N ILE A 191 -25.39 12.42 -35.08
CA ILE A 191 -26.70 11.77 -35.20
C ILE A 191 -27.71 12.71 -35.86
N CYS A 192 -27.82 13.96 -35.42
CA CYS A 192 -28.72 14.94 -36.03
C CYS A 192 -28.29 15.30 -37.45
N TYR A 193 -27.00 15.43 -37.81
CA TYR A 193 -26.64 15.66 -39.22
C TYR A 193 -27.09 14.50 -40.12
N ARG A 194 -27.13 13.26 -39.61
CA ARG A 194 -27.56 12.09 -40.40
C ARG A 194 -29.08 12.03 -40.57
N TYR A 195 -29.86 12.28 -39.52
CA TYR A 195 -31.32 12.22 -39.57
C TYR A 195 -31.98 13.52 -40.08
N LEU A 196 -31.46 14.67 -39.67
CA LEU A 196 -32.04 16.00 -39.94
C LEU A 196 -31.74 16.48 -41.37
N LYS A 197 -30.56 16.15 -41.93
CA LYS A 197 -30.20 16.51 -43.33
C LYS A 197 -31.05 15.78 -44.36
N ALA A 198 -31.61 14.62 -44.02
CA ALA A 198 -32.46 13.82 -44.91
C ALA A 198 -33.91 14.34 -45.00
N TRP A 199 -34.36 15.20 -44.07
CA TRP A 199 -35.78 15.54 -43.90
C TRP A 199 -36.12 17.05 -43.90
N LEU A 200 -35.14 17.96 -43.91
CA LEU A 200 -35.43 19.40 -43.79
C LEU A 200 -35.32 20.20 -45.12
N PRO A 201 -36.37 20.95 -45.51
CA PRO A 201 -36.29 21.90 -46.62
C PRO A 201 -35.35 23.07 -46.29
N PHE A 202 -34.69 23.57 -47.34
CA PHE A 202 -33.60 24.57 -47.30
C PHE A 202 -33.88 25.84 -46.47
N LYS A 203 -35.15 26.23 -46.33
CA LYS A 203 -35.59 27.50 -45.71
C LYS A 203 -35.55 27.50 -44.17
N GLY A 204 -35.42 26.34 -43.52
CA GLY A 204 -35.31 26.22 -42.06
C GLY A 204 -33.87 26.24 -41.52
N ARG A 205 -32.84 26.36 -42.37
CA ARG A 205 -31.43 26.26 -41.95
C ARG A 205 -30.92 27.45 -41.14
N GLN A 206 -31.41 28.67 -41.42
CA GLN A 206 -30.87 29.89 -40.80
C GLN A 206 -31.35 30.12 -39.37
N SER A 207 -32.50 29.57 -38.95
CA SER A 207 -33.02 29.75 -37.59
C SER A 207 -32.41 28.80 -36.56
N PHE A 208 -31.61 27.81 -36.98
CA PHE A 208 -31.02 26.81 -36.08
C PHE A 208 -29.57 27.12 -35.70
N GLU A 209 -28.97 28.16 -36.28
CA GLU A 209 -27.53 28.42 -36.16
C GLU A 209 -27.18 29.44 -35.05
N GLN A 210 -28.17 29.87 -34.27
CA GLN A 210 -27.96 30.57 -33.00
C GLN A 210 -28.55 29.73 -31.86
N PRO A 211 -27.73 29.05 -31.04
CA PRO A 211 -28.17 28.73 -29.70
C PRO A 211 -28.35 30.07 -28.98
N ASP A 212 -29.60 30.52 -28.83
CA ASP A 212 -29.92 31.70 -28.04
C ASP A 212 -29.21 31.61 -26.69
N SER A 213 -28.41 32.64 -26.44
CA SER A 213 -27.55 32.86 -25.28
C SER A 213 -28.33 33.17 -24.01
N GLU A 214 -29.46 32.48 -23.78
CA GLU A 214 -30.31 32.64 -22.60
C GLU A 214 -30.85 31.28 -22.15
N HIS A 215 -29.95 30.35 -21.92
CA HIS A 215 -29.96 29.50 -20.73
C HIS A 215 -28.58 28.86 -20.66
N GLU A 216 -27.70 29.55 -19.94
CA GLU A 216 -26.62 28.94 -19.17
C GLU A 216 -27.25 28.03 -18.08
N GLU A 217 -28.14 27.09 -18.49
CA GLU A 217 -28.47 25.93 -17.67
C GLU A 217 -27.17 25.15 -17.60
N ALA A 218 -26.43 25.45 -16.54
CA ALA A 218 -25.27 24.73 -16.05
C ALA A 218 -25.35 23.29 -16.55
N ARG A 219 -24.45 22.94 -17.47
CA ARG A 219 -24.50 21.67 -18.19
C ARG A 219 -24.09 20.57 -17.21
N HIS A 220 -25.02 20.22 -16.34
CA HIS A 220 -24.81 19.33 -15.22
C HIS A 220 -24.53 17.93 -15.77
N VAL A 221 -23.37 17.40 -15.42
CA VAL A 221 -23.01 16.02 -15.70
C VAL A 221 -23.88 15.12 -14.82
N PRO A 222 -24.57 14.12 -15.38
CA PRO A 222 -25.38 13.21 -14.56
C PRO A 222 -24.48 12.40 -13.63
N ILE A 223 -24.98 12.12 -12.41
CA ILE A 223 -24.28 11.30 -11.39
C ILE A 223 -23.81 9.96 -11.97
N VAL A 224 -24.55 9.37 -12.90
CA VAL A 224 -24.18 8.10 -13.55
C VAL A 224 -22.88 8.23 -14.35
N ALA A 225 -22.65 9.36 -15.02
CA ALA A 225 -21.41 9.59 -15.78
C ALA A 225 -20.21 9.77 -14.85
N THR A 226 -20.37 10.48 -13.72
CA THR A 226 -19.28 10.65 -12.73
C THR A 226 -18.94 9.33 -12.04
N LEU A 227 -19.94 8.53 -11.66
CA LEU A 227 -19.73 7.18 -11.13
C LEU A 227 -19.08 6.24 -12.15
N GLY A 228 -19.39 6.39 -13.44
CA GLY A 228 -18.74 5.63 -14.51
C GLY A 228 -17.24 5.91 -14.62
N VAL A 229 -16.82 7.18 -14.49
CA VAL A 229 -15.39 7.55 -14.48
C VAL A 229 -14.67 6.93 -13.27
N LEU A 230 -15.28 6.99 -12.09
CA LEU A 230 -14.73 6.41 -10.87
C LEU A 230 -14.62 4.89 -10.99
N ALA A 231 -15.64 4.21 -11.51
CA ALA A 231 -15.63 2.77 -11.75
C ALA A 231 -14.55 2.38 -12.78
N LEU A 232 -14.40 3.14 -13.86
CA LEU A 232 -13.34 2.92 -14.86
C LEU A 232 -11.95 3.07 -14.25
N TYR A 233 -11.76 4.07 -13.39
CA TYR A 233 -10.49 4.30 -12.72
C TYR A 233 -10.14 3.16 -11.75
N ILE A 234 -11.12 2.67 -10.97
CA ILE A 234 -10.97 1.48 -10.13
C ILE A 234 -10.65 0.24 -10.99
N ALA A 235 -11.35 0.02 -12.09
CA ALA A 235 -11.11 -1.11 -12.99
C ALA A 235 -9.71 -1.07 -13.62
N MET A 236 -9.23 0.12 -13.99
CA MET A 236 -7.87 0.34 -14.48
C MET A 236 -6.83 -0.01 -13.41
N GLY A 237 -7.03 0.45 -12.17
CA GLY A 237 -6.19 0.08 -11.03
C GLY A 237 -6.20 -1.42 -10.76
N ALA A 238 -7.38 -2.04 -10.77
CA ALA A 238 -7.56 -3.47 -10.57
C ALA A 238 -6.75 -4.31 -11.56
N PHE A 239 -6.80 -3.95 -12.85
CA PHE A 239 -6.02 -4.62 -13.88
C PHE A 239 -4.50 -4.42 -13.67
N LEU A 240 -4.08 -3.18 -13.39
CA LEU A 240 -2.68 -2.83 -13.19
C LEU A 240 -2.07 -3.57 -11.98
N PHE A 241 -2.75 -3.59 -10.83
CA PHE A 241 -2.26 -4.29 -9.63
C PHE A 241 -2.36 -5.81 -9.76
N ALA A 242 -3.36 -6.34 -10.48
CA ALA A 242 -3.42 -7.78 -10.78
C ALA A 242 -2.20 -8.23 -11.60
N GLN A 243 -1.73 -7.43 -12.56
CA GLN A 243 -0.51 -7.75 -13.32
C GLN A 243 0.77 -7.55 -12.51
N TRP A 244 0.82 -6.54 -11.62
CA TRP A 244 2.04 -6.22 -10.88
C TRP A 244 2.30 -7.10 -9.66
N GLU A 245 1.25 -7.41 -8.90
CA GLU A 245 1.33 -8.19 -7.67
C GLU A 245 0.80 -9.63 -7.84
N SER A 246 0.40 -10.00 -9.07
CA SER A 246 -0.19 -11.31 -9.38
C SER A 246 -1.45 -11.62 -8.57
N TRP A 247 -2.16 -10.58 -8.12
CA TRP A 247 -3.43 -10.71 -7.41
C TRP A 247 -4.58 -11.04 -8.36
N HIS A 248 -5.67 -11.59 -7.82
CA HIS A 248 -6.91 -11.66 -8.59
C HIS A 248 -7.42 -10.24 -8.89
N VAL A 249 -8.09 -10.07 -10.03
CA VAL A 249 -8.63 -8.76 -10.44
C VAL A 249 -9.61 -8.21 -9.39
N LEU A 250 -10.35 -9.10 -8.70
CA LEU A 250 -11.25 -8.72 -7.62
C LEU A 250 -10.49 -8.11 -6.42
N ASP A 251 -9.36 -8.71 -6.04
CA ASP A 251 -8.52 -8.23 -4.94
C ASP A 251 -7.89 -6.86 -5.28
N GLY A 252 -7.47 -6.68 -6.54
CA GLY A 252 -7.00 -5.40 -7.05
C GLY A 252 -8.10 -4.32 -7.05
N ALA A 253 -9.34 -4.68 -7.39
CA ALA A 253 -10.49 -3.78 -7.34
C ALA A 253 -10.88 -3.43 -5.90
N TYR A 254 -10.88 -4.42 -5.01
CA TYR A 254 -11.10 -4.26 -3.57
C TYR A 254 -10.05 -3.33 -2.95
N PHE A 255 -8.77 -3.55 -3.25
CA PHE A 255 -7.68 -2.67 -2.84
C PHE A 255 -7.94 -1.23 -3.28
N CYS A 256 -8.22 -1.01 -4.57
CA CYS A 256 -8.50 0.35 -5.09
C CYS A 256 -9.71 0.99 -4.40
N PHE A 257 -10.79 0.23 -4.18
CA PHE A 257 -12.00 0.73 -3.52
C PHE A 257 -11.75 1.13 -2.06
N ILE A 258 -11.16 0.25 -1.24
CA ILE A 258 -10.84 0.51 0.17
C ILE A 258 -9.85 1.67 0.32
N THR A 259 -8.95 1.82 -0.65
CA THR A 259 -7.98 2.90 -0.67
C THR A 259 -8.61 4.25 -0.98
N PHE A 260 -9.38 4.36 -2.05
CA PHE A 260 -9.97 5.64 -2.46
C PHE A 260 -11.15 6.08 -1.59
N THR A 261 -11.79 5.15 -0.89
CA THR A 261 -12.75 5.46 0.18
C THR A 261 -12.06 5.83 1.49
N THR A 262 -10.72 5.87 1.52
CA THR A 262 -9.89 6.16 2.70
C THR A 262 -10.21 5.27 3.90
N ILE A 263 -10.71 4.05 3.66
CA ILE A 263 -10.92 3.04 4.71
C ILE A 263 -9.58 2.43 5.12
N GLY A 264 -8.76 2.09 4.11
CA GLY A 264 -7.35 1.74 4.32
C GLY A 264 -7.09 0.58 5.28
N PHE A 265 -7.72 -0.58 5.10
CA PHE A 265 -7.49 -1.72 6.01
C PHE A 265 -6.04 -2.23 6.05
N GLY A 266 -5.27 -2.05 4.98
CA GLY A 266 -3.85 -2.45 4.92
C GLY A 266 -3.61 -3.97 4.83
N ASP A 267 -4.68 -4.74 4.65
CA ASP A 267 -4.66 -6.16 4.34
C ASP A 267 -3.96 -6.42 3.00
N LEU A 268 -4.32 -5.69 1.96
CA LEU A 268 -3.65 -5.68 0.67
C LEU A 268 -2.88 -4.37 0.48
N VAL A 269 -1.57 -4.46 0.29
CA VAL A 269 -0.73 -3.30 -0.06
C VAL A 269 0.36 -3.76 -1.04
N PRO A 270 0.54 -3.07 -2.18
CA PRO A 270 1.58 -3.41 -3.13
C PRO A 270 2.97 -3.21 -2.52
N GLY A 271 3.93 -4.04 -2.94
CA GLY A 271 5.28 -4.05 -2.36
C GLY A 271 5.44 -4.86 -1.08
N LYS A 272 4.44 -5.65 -0.65
CA LYS A 272 4.64 -6.72 0.35
C LYS A 272 5.43 -7.87 -0.30
N GLY A 273 6.75 -7.87 -0.17
CA GLY A 273 7.58 -8.97 -0.69
C GLY A 273 9.08 -8.77 -0.49
N THR A 274 9.81 -9.88 -0.41
CA THR A 274 11.27 -9.97 -0.20
C THR A 274 12.05 -8.98 -1.07
N VAL A 275 13.02 -8.32 -0.43
CA VAL A 275 13.91 -7.28 -0.97
C VAL A 275 14.57 -7.78 -2.25
N THR A 276 13.94 -7.50 -3.39
CA THR A 276 14.54 -7.67 -4.71
C THR A 276 14.45 -6.31 -5.38
N GLU A 277 15.57 -5.75 -5.83
CA GLU A 277 15.67 -4.37 -6.33
C GLU A 277 14.65 -3.99 -7.42
N SER A 278 14.18 -4.98 -8.19
CA SER A 278 13.12 -4.81 -9.19
C SER A 278 11.75 -4.39 -8.62
N LYS A 279 11.47 -4.65 -7.34
CA LYS A 279 10.18 -4.31 -6.70
C LYS A 279 10.16 -2.93 -6.03
N ALA A 280 11.31 -2.27 -5.85
CA ALA A 280 11.38 -0.96 -5.21
C ALA A 280 10.49 0.07 -5.92
N GLY A 281 10.53 0.12 -7.26
CA GLY A 281 9.70 1.05 -8.03
C GLY A 281 8.19 0.87 -7.87
N LYS A 282 7.70 -0.33 -7.51
CA LYS A 282 6.26 -0.62 -7.45
C LYS A 282 5.53 0.19 -6.38
N ALA A 283 6.13 0.34 -5.20
CA ALA A 283 5.54 1.12 -4.11
C ALA A 283 5.51 2.63 -4.43
N ALA A 284 6.56 3.16 -5.09
CA ALA A 284 6.59 4.55 -5.54
C ALA A 284 5.54 4.81 -6.64
N MET A 285 5.40 3.89 -7.60
CA MET A 285 4.36 3.97 -8.63
C MET A 285 2.95 3.86 -8.03
N CYS A 286 2.76 3.02 -7.01
CA CYS A 286 1.52 2.99 -6.25
C CYS A 286 1.26 4.36 -5.60
N ALA A 287 2.22 4.96 -4.91
CA ALA A 287 2.06 6.27 -4.29
C ALA A 287 1.63 7.35 -5.31
N LEU A 288 2.21 7.34 -6.52
CA LEU A 288 1.79 8.24 -7.60
C LEU A 288 0.37 7.95 -8.11
N PHE A 289 0.02 6.67 -8.28
CA PHE A 289 -1.34 6.25 -8.63
C PHE A 289 -2.34 6.74 -7.57
N LEU A 290 -2.04 6.60 -6.28
CA LEU A 290 -2.90 7.09 -5.19
C LEU A 290 -3.09 8.60 -5.26
N LEU A 291 -2.02 9.37 -5.45
CA LEU A 291 -2.11 10.83 -5.56
C LEU A 291 -3.00 11.26 -6.73
N PHE A 292 -2.87 10.61 -7.89
CA PHE A 292 -3.74 10.91 -9.03
C PHE A 292 -5.19 10.49 -8.75
N GLY A 293 -5.39 9.33 -8.14
CA GLY A 293 -6.72 8.84 -7.80
C GLY A 293 -7.47 9.74 -6.83
N MET A 294 -6.77 10.34 -5.86
CA MET A 294 -7.39 11.34 -4.97
C MET A 294 -7.88 12.58 -5.73
N ILE A 295 -7.20 13.00 -6.82
CA ILE A 295 -7.68 14.09 -7.69
C ILE A 295 -8.96 13.68 -8.43
N VAL A 296 -9.02 12.45 -8.96
CA VAL A 296 -10.22 11.91 -9.63
C VAL A 296 -11.39 11.79 -8.65
N MET A 297 -11.12 11.38 -7.40
CA MET A 297 -12.11 11.34 -6.33
C MET A 297 -12.62 12.75 -5.97
N ALA A 298 -11.72 13.73 -5.84
CA ALA A 298 -12.10 15.12 -5.55
C ALA A 298 -12.99 15.72 -6.65
N MET A 299 -12.62 15.53 -7.92
CA MET A 299 -13.45 15.90 -9.06
C MET A 299 -14.83 15.23 -9.01
N SER A 300 -14.87 13.93 -8.76
CA SER A 300 -16.12 13.17 -8.72
C SER A 300 -17.03 13.65 -7.60
N PHE A 301 -16.47 13.93 -6.41
CA PHE A 301 -17.20 14.50 -5.29
C PHE A 301 -17.78 15.88 -5.63
N LYS A 302 -16.96 16.75 -6.23
CA LYS A 302 -17.36 18.09 -6.66
C LYS A 302 -18.54 18.05 -7.63
N LEU A 303 -18.43 17.25 -8.70
CA LEU A 303 -19.49 17.11 -9.70
C LEU A 303 -20.78 16.51 -9.12
N MET A 304 -20.67 15.52 -8.24
CA MET A 304 -21.83 14.95 -7.54
C MET A 304 -22.49 15.98 -6.63
N GLN A 305 -21.71 16.77 -5.89
CA GLN A 305 -22.21 17.83 -5.01
C GLN A 305 -22.99 18.88 -5.81
N ASP A 306 -22.43 19.36 -6.92
CA ASP A 306 -23.08 20.38 -7.76
C ASP A 306 -24.42 19.87 -8.34
N GLU A 307 -24.48 18.60 -8.75
CA GLU A 307 -25.70 17.98 -9.28
C GLU A 307 -26.75 17.68 -8.20
N ILE A 308 -26.33 17.26 -7.01
CA ILE A 308 -27.23 17.05 -5.87
C ILE A 308 -27.87 18.39 -5.47
N ILE A 309 -27.07 19.45 -5.33
CA ILE A 309 -27.56 20.79 -5.01
C ILE A 309 -28.52 21.31 -6.09
N SER A 310 -28.25 21.02 -7.37
CA SER A 310 -29.12 21.40 -8.50
C SER A 310 -30.51 20.77 -8.36
N LYS A 311 -30.57 19.46 -8.07
CA LYS A 311 -31.82 18.70 -7.89
C LYS A 311 -32.58 19.18 -6.66
N PHE A 312 -31.90 19.37 -5.53
CA PHE A 312 -32.53 19.93 -4.34
C PHE A 312 -33.12 21.31 -4.59
N ARG A 313 -32.42 22.19 -5.32
CA ARG A 313 -32.93 23.52 -5.69
C ARG A 313 -34.14 23.43 -6.63
N LYS A 314 -34.20 22.44 -7.53
CA LYS A 314 -35.36 22.18 -8.40
C LYS A 314 -36.56 21.67 -7.59
N ILE A 315 -36.33 20.76 -6.65
CA ILE A 315 -37.35 20.22 -5.74
C ILE A 315 -37.89 21.33 -4.83
N ALA A 316 -37.03 22.11 -4.17
CA ALA A 316 -37.43 23.21 -3.30
C ALA A 316 -38.28 24.27 -4.04
N ARG A 317 -37.96 24.56 -5.30
CA ARG A 317 -38.78 25.42 -6.17
C ARG A 317 -40.16 24.83 -6.47
N ARG A 318 -40.27 23.51 -6.69
CA ARG A 318 -41.56 22.83 -6.90
C ARG A 318 -42.43 22.80 -5.65
N PHE A 319 -41.84 22.69 -4.47
CA PHE A 319 -42.55 22.72 -3.19
C PHE A 319 -42.87 24.15 -2.69
N GLY A 320 -42.61 25.19 -3.49
CA GLY A 320 -43.05 26.55 -3.15
C GLY A 320 -42.19 27.27 -2.10
N PHE A 321 -41.04 26.71 -1.68
CA PHE A 321 -40.10 27.39 -0.77
C PHE A 321 -39.31 28.54 -1.44
N GLY A 322 -39.75 29.01 -2.61
CA GLY A 322 -39.10 30.09 -3.35
C GLY A 322 -40.10 30.94 -4.11
N LYS A 323 -40.79 31.86 -3.42
CA LYS A 323 -41.06 33.25 -3.86
C LYS A 323 -41.95 33.97 -2.84
N ARG A 324 -41.46 35.10 -2.29
CA ARG A 324 -42.22 36.36 -2.17
C ARG A 324 -41.27 37.50 -1.83
N HIS A 325 -40.75 38.19 -2.86
CA HIS A 325 -40.70 39.66 -2.82
C HIS A 325 -40.62 40.27 -4.23
N ARG A 326 -41.80 40.65 -4.72
CA ARG A 326 -42.12 41.73 -5.68
C ARG A 326 -43.52 42.15 -5.23
N SER A 327 -43.89 43.40 -5.02
CA SER A 327 -43.27 44.72 -5.10
C SER A 327 -44.22 45.60 -4.27
N ASP A 328 -43.77 46.75 -3.76
CA ASP A 328 -44.67 47.89 -3.66
C ASP A 328 -43.97 49.10 -4.28
N PRO A 329 -44.51 49.66 -5.38
CA PRO A 329 -44.38 51.06 -5.67
C PRO A 329 -45.49 51.79 -4.89
N GLY A 330 -45.10 52.48 -3.83
CA GLY A 330 -45.93 53.43 -3.10
C GLY A 330 -45.27 54.79 -3.12
#